data_AF-A0A392MZG3-F1
#
_entry.id   AF-A0A392MZG3-F1
#
_cell.length_a   1.000
_cell.length_b   1.000
_cell.length_c   1.000
_cell.angle_alpha   90.00
_cell.angle_beta   90.00
_cell.angle_gamma   90.00
#
_symmetry.space_group_name_H-M   'P 1'
#
loop_
_entity.id
_entity.type
_entity.pdbx_description
1 polymer ?
#
loop_
_entity_poly.entity_id
_entity_poly.type
_entity_poly.pdbx_seq_one_letter_code
_entity_poly.pdbx_strand_id
1 'polypeptide(L)'
;SLAKLVYFTKDDDHFVDGKAEISPRKTSDKSKGISRNHPVLKGRLNFKKFETSKINDCIDFIKTMKLHLGGHQQQENPGSQPISIKATGGGSYKYADLFKERLGIILDKEDEMDCLVAGSNFLLE
;
A
#
# COMPACT_ATOMS: atom_id res chain seq x y z
N SER A 1 -22.13 -4.22 -1.79
CA SER A 1 -21.08 -3.49 -1.03
C SER A 1 -19.77 -3.55 -1.79
N LEU A 2 -18.82 -2.66 -1.47
CA LEU A 2 -17.50 -2.57 -2.12
C LEU A 2 -16.38 -2.65 -1.08
N ALA A 3 -15.40 -3.53 -1.32
CA ALA A 3 -14.09 -3.40 -0.71
C ALA A 3 -13.33 -2.25 -1.38
N LYS A 4 -12.56 -1.49 -0.61
CA LYS A 4 -11.75 -0.35 -1.07
C LYS A 4 -10.30 -0.62 -0.70
N LEU A 5 -9.38 -0.44 -1.64
CA LEU A 5 -7.94 -0.58 -1.44
C LEU A 5 -7.27 0.75 -1.78
N VAL A 6 -6.41 1.22 -0.89
CA VAL A 6 -5.56 2.39 -1.10
C VAL A 6 -4.11 1.93 -0.99
N TYR A 7 -3.25 2.28 -1.95
CA TYR A 7 -1.85 1.87 -1.95
C TYR A 7 -0.96 2.91 -2.62
N PHE A 8 0.26 3.08 -2.11
CA PHE A 8 1.24 4.03 -2.64
C PHE A 8 2.19 3.33 -3.62
N THR A 9 2.55 4.01 -4.71
CA THR A 9 3.65 3.61 -5.61
C THR A 9 4.60 4.79 -5.76
N LYS A 10 5.90 4.57 -5.54
CA LYS A 10 6.93 5.61 -5.72
C LYS A 10 7.11 5.93 -7.19
N ASP A 11 7.67 7.10 -7.49
CA ASP A 11 7.96 7.48 -8.87
C ASP A 11 9.07 6.60 -9.50
N ASP A 12 10.00 6.10 -8.68
CA ASP A 12 11.06 5.16 -9.08
C ASP A 12 10.61 3.68 -9.13
N ASP A 13 9.36 3.35 -8.73
CA ASP A 13 8.83 1.97 -8.76
C ASP A 13 8.49 1.55 -10.21
N HIS A 14 9.52 1.35 -11.04
CA HIS A 14 9.40 0.72 -12.34
C HIS A 14 8.91 -0.73 -12.18
N PHE A 15 7.63 -0.96 -12.49
CA PHE A 15 7.11 -2.30 -12.73
C PHE A 15 7.71 -2.84 -14.04
N VAL A 16 8.86 -3.52 -13.92
CA VAL A 16 9.60 -4.09 -15.05
C VAL A 16 8.84 -5.30 -15.60
N ASP A 17 8.07 -5.07 -16.67
CA ASP A 17 7.93 -6.08 -17.72
C ASP A 17 9.26 -6.19 -18.50
N GLY A 18 9.55 -7.37 -19.04
CA GLY A 18 10.93 -7.88 -19.10
C GLY A 18 11.93 -7.20 -20.06
N LYS A 19 13.21 -7.23 -19.63
CA LYS A 19 14.49 -6.92 -20.33
C LYS A 19 15.06 -5.49 -20.14
N ALA A 20 16.39 -5.39 -20.18
CA ALA A 20 17.21 -4.20 -19.89
C ALA A 20 17.78 -3.54 -21.19
N GLU A 21 18.35 -2.33 -21.21
CA GLU A 21 18.60 -1.34 -20.12
C GLU A 21 17.96 0.07 -20.46
N ILE A 22 18.56 1.28 -20.51
CA ILE A 22 19.94 1.81 -20.45
C ILE A 22 20.01 3.14 -19.65
N SER A 23 21.06 3.32 -18.85
CA SER A 23 21.45 4.59 -18.17
C SER A 23 22.00 5.65 -19.17
N PRO A 24 22.32 6.92 -18.79
CA PRO A 24 22.03 7.66 -17.55
C PRO A 24 21.45 9.09 -17.79
N ARG A 25 21.08 9.81 -16.71
CA ARG A 25 21.57 11.18 -16.41
C ARG A 25 21.03 11.72 -15.08
N LYS A 26 21.87 12.45 -14.34
CA LYS A 26 21.49 13.24 -13.15
C LYS A 26 21.51 14.72 -13.50
N THR A 27 20.52 15.48 -13.02
CA THR A 27 20.63 16.93 -12.83
C THR A 27 20.14 17.26 -11.41
N SER A 28 20.97 17.99 -10.66
CA SER A 28 20.64 18.44 -9.31
C SER A 28 20.18 19.89 -9.33
N ASP A 29 19.07 20.19 -8.68
CA ASP A 29 18.68 21.57 -8.36
C ASP A 29 18.58 21.76 -6.84
N LYS A 30 18.86 22.98 -6.35
CA LYS A 30 19.09 23.30 -4.93
C LYS A 30 18.29 24.52 -4.48
N SER A 31 17.01 24.36 -4.18
CA SER A 31 16.23 25.35 -3.43
C SER A 31 16.40 25.12 -1.91
N LYS A 32 16.93 26.12 -1.20
CA LYS A 32 17.33 26.01 0.22
C LYS A 32 16.21 26.47 1.16
N GLY A 33 15.11 25.70 1.24
CA GLY A 33 14.02 25.94 2.19
C GLY A 33 14.37 25.48 3.62
N ILE A 34 13.74 26.10 4.64
CA ILE A 34 13.91 25.72 6.05
C ILE A 34 13.17 24.39 6.29
N SER A 35 13.92 23.30 6.30
CA SER A 35 13.35 21.96 6.26
C SER A 35 12.99 21.42 7.65
N ARG A 36 11.70 21.24 7.89
CA ARG A 36 11.20 20.22 8.82
C ARG A 36 11.44 18.85 8.14
N ASN A 37 12.62 18.27 8.34
CA ASN A 37 13.16 17.09 7.64
C ASN A 37 12.34 15.79 7.85
N HIS A 38 11.12 15.74 7.32
CA HIS A 38 10.49 14.50 6.89
C HIS A 38 10.74 14.38 5.38
N PRO A 39 11.33 13.28 4.89
CA PRO A 39 11.52 13.09 3.46
C PRO A 39 10.14 12.94 2.80
N VAL A 40 9.73 13.94 2.00
CA VAL A 40 8.47 13.90 1.26
C VAL A 40 8.52 12.71 0.31
N LEU A 41 7.68 11.71 0.57
CA LEU A 41 7.56 10.52 -0.27
C LEU A 41 6.98 10.91 -1.62
N LYS A 42 7.83 10.91 -2.65
CA LYS A 42 7.44 11.13 -4.04
C LYS A 42 6.85 9.85 -4.64
N GLY A 43 5.74 9.99 -5.35
CA GLY A 43 4.92 8.89 -5.82
C GLY A 43 3.44 9.23 -5.93
N ARG A 44 2.63 8.21 -6.21
CA ARG A 44 1.19 8.29 -6.41
C ARG A 44 0.44 7.51 -5.33
N LEU A 45 -0.61 8.11 -4.79
CA LEU A 45 -1.60 7.42 -3.97
C LEU A 45 -2.71 6.87 -4.88
N ASN A 46 -2.82 5.54 -4.94
CA ASN A 46 -3.70 4.83 -5.88
C ASN A 46 -4.94 4.32 -5.14
N PHE A 47 -6.11 4.45 -5.76
CA PHE A 47 -7.38 4.02 -5.20
C PHE A 47 -8.03 2.96 -6.10
N LYS A 48 -8.38 1.80 -5.55
CA LYS A 48 -9.09 0.73 -6.28
C LYS A 48 -10.29 0.22 -5.48
N LYS A 49 -11.34 -0.19 -6.19
CA LYS A 49 -12.60 -0.70 -5.63
C LYS A 49 -12.85 -2.10 -6.19
N PHE A 50 -13.39 -2.98 -5.36
CA PHE A 50 -13.75 -4.37 -5.71
C PHE A 50 -15.12 -4.70 -5.15
N GLU A 51 -15.89 -5.54 -5.83
CA GLU A 51 -17.16 -6.02 -5.29
C GLU A 51 -16.91 -6.95 -4.08
N THR A 52 -17.63 -6.77 -2.98
CA THR A 52 -17.43 -7.61 -1.77
C THR A 52 -17.79 -9.10 -1.99
N SER A 53 -18.58 -9.39 -3.03
CA SER A 53 -18.84 -10.75 -3.55
C SER A 53 -17.64 -11.37 -4.26
N LYS A 54 -16.71 -10.54 -4.77
CA LYS A 54 -15.49 -10.92 -5.50
C LYS A 54 -14.24 -10.50 -4.71
N ILE A 55 -14.22 -10.80 -3.41
CA ILE A 55 -13.10 -10.41 -2.53
C ILE A 55 -11.76 -11.05 -2.96
N ASN A 56 -11.80 -12.18 -3.66
CA ASN A 56 -10.62 -12.83 -4.22
C ASN A 56 -9.92 -11.95 -5.26
N ASP A 57 -10.65 -11.21 -6.11
CA ASP A 57 -10.08 -10.27 -7.09
C ASP A 57 -9.21 -9.19 -6.41
N CYS A 58 -9.55 -8.81 -5.17
CA CYS A 58 -8.77 -7.88 -4.35
C CYS A 58 -7.48 -8.55 -3.83
N ILE A 59 -7.61 -9.77 -3.31
CA ILE A 59 -6.50 -10.61 -2.80
C ILE A 59 -5.49 -10.90 -3.90
N ASP A 60 -5.96 -11.33 -5.08
CA ASP A 60 -5.11 -11.67 -6.22
C ASP A 60 -4.47 -10.42 -6.84
N PHE A 61 -5.13 -9.26 -6.77
CA PHE A 61 -4.50 -7.97 -7.12
C PHE A 61 -3.39 -7.56 -6.14
N ILE A 62 -3.62 -7.68 -4.83
CA ILE A 62 -2.61 -7.45 -3.79
C ILE A 62 -1.42 -8.41 -3.93
N LYS A 63 -1.69 -9.64 -4.38
CA LYS A 63 -0.66 -10.63 -4.70
C LYS A 63 0.15 -10.22 -5.93
N THR A 64 -0.53 -9.92 -7.04
CA THR A 64 0.07 -9.53 -8.33
C THR A 64 0.93 -8.27 -8.19
N MET A 65 0.43 -7.25 -7.50
CA MET A 65 1.13 -5.98 -7.26
C MET A 65 2.16 -6.06 -6.11
N LYS A 66 2.40 -7.25 -5.53
CA LYS A 66 3.36 -7.49 -4.44
C LYS A 66 3.20 -6.61 -3.19
N LEU A 67 2.03 -6.00 -3.01
CA LEU A 67 1.72 -5.09 -1.90
C LEU A 67 1.75 -5.77 -0.52
N HIS A 68 1.79 -7.11 -0.51
CA HIS A 68 1.88 -7.98 0.66
C HIS A 68 3.32 -8.38 1.05
N LEU A 69 4.36 -7.85 0.39
CA LEU A 69 5.78 -8.21 0.66
C LEU A 69 6.58 -7.12 1.40
N GLY A 70 6.02 -5.92 1.57
CA GLY A 70 6.74 -4.79 2.16
C GLY A 70 7.85 -4.25 1.25
N GLY A 71 8.33 -3.03 1.54
CA GLY A 71 9.28 -2.33 0.68
C GLY A 71 10.69 -2.95 0.70
N HIS A 72 11.04 -3.71 -0.33
CA HIS A 72 12.40 -4.14 -0.71
C HIS A 72 13.27 -4.93 0.31
N GLN A 73 12.86 -5.09 1.57
CA GLN A 73 13.72 -5.67 2.63
C GLN A 73 13.24 -7.00 3.24
N GLN A 74 12.03 -7.50 2.92
CA GLN A 74 11.64 -8.87 3.33
C GLN A 74 12.19 -9.93 2.36
N GLN A 75 13.50 -9.95 2.18
CA GLN A 75 14.17 -11.04 1.49
C GLN A 75 14.52 -12.14 2.51
N GLU A 76 13.67 -13.18 2.51
CA GLU A 76 14.00 -14.57 2.95
C GLU A 76 14.54 -14.79 4.37
N ASN A 77 14.34 -13.85 5.29
CA ASN A 77 14.65 -14.04 6.72
C ASN A 77 13.52 -14.83 7.42
N PRO A 78 13.75 -16.08 7.92
CA PRO A 78 12.69 -16.96 8.44
C PRO A 78 12.11 -16.56 9.82
N GLY A 79 12.40 -15.33 10.29
CA GLY A 79 11.79 -14.70 11.47
C GLY A 79 11.12 -13.36 11.15
N SER A 80 10.86 -13.06 9.86
CA SER A 80 10.19 -11.83 9.44
C SER A 80 8.78 -11.74 10.03
N GLN A 81 8.44 -10.58 10.62
CA GLN A 81 7.12 -10.36 11.19
C GLN A 81 6.05 -10.29 10.09
N PRO A 82 4.84 -10.86 10.32
CA PRO A 82 3.76 -10.83 9.35
C PRO A 82 3.35 -9.38 9.05
N ILE A 83 3.09 -9.10 7.77
CA ILE A 83 2.78 -7.74 7.33
C ILE A 83 1.38 -7.36 7.80
N SER A 84 1.33 -6.27 8.56
CA SER A 84 0.07 -5.69 9.07
C SER A 84 -0.43 -4.62 8.12
N ILE A 85 -1.69 -4.71 7.69
CA ILE A 85 -2.35 -3.71 6.82
C ILE A 85 -3.57 -3.15 7.56
N LYS A 86 -3.61 -1.81 7.69
CA LYS A 86 -4.75 -1.09 8.27
C LYS A 86 -6.00 -1.23 7.41
N ALA A 87 -7.08 -1.68 8.03
CA ALA A 87 -8.36 -1.94 7.39
C ALA A 87 -9.52 -1.62 8.34
N THR A 88 -10.51 -0.89 7.83
CA THR A 88 -11.65 -0.40 8.62
C THR A 88 -12.99 -0.98 8.13
N GLY A 89 -14.02 -0.82 8.96
CA GLY A 89 -15.39 -1.31 8.78
C GLY A 89 -15.52 -2.83 8.88
N GLY A 90 -16.76 -3.33 8.90
CA GLY A 90 -17.07 -4.75 9.18
C GLY A 90 -16.38 -5.78 8.26
N GLY A 91 -15.83 -5.36 7.13
CA GLY A 91 -14.99 -6.20 6.28
C GLY A 91 -13.65 -6.62 6.91
N SER A 92 -13.02 -5.76 7.73
CA SER A 92 -11.73 -6.06 8.38
C SER A 92 -11.86 -7.13 9.47
N TYR A 93 -13.08 -7.36 9.96
CA TYR A 93 -13.45 -8.48 10.81
C TYR A 93 -13.80 -9.71 9.96
N LYS A 94 -14.78 -9.58 9.06
CA LYS A 94 -15.34 -10.71 8.27
C LYS A 94 -14.31 -11.46 7.41
N TYR A 95 -13.28 -10.77 6.91
CA TYR A 95 -12.29 -11.35 5.98
C TYR A 95 -10.89 -11.49 6.59
N ALA A 96 -10.73 -11.32 7.91
CA ALA A 96 -9.42 -11.34 8.57
C ALA A 96 -8.61 -12.62 8.28
N ASP A 97 -9.19 -13.79 8.53
CA ASP A 97 -8.51 -15.06 8.36
C ASP A 97 -8.24 -15.38 6.87
N LEU A 98 -9.14 -14.98 5.97
CA LEU A 98 -8.94 -15.12 4.53
C LEU A 98 -7.71 -14.34 4.03
N PHE A 99 -7.46 -13.14 4.54
CA PHE A 99 -6.25 -12.37 4.19
C PHE A 99 -4.98 -13.00 4.80
N LYS A 100 -5.08 -13.52 6.01
CA LYS A 100 -4.00 -14.22 6.72
C LYS A 100 -3.60 -15.52 6.02
N GLU A 101 -4.56 -16.36 5.66
CA GLU A 101 -4.35 -17.63 4.95
C GLU A 101 -3.84 -17.44 3.52
N ARG A 102 -4.36 -16.46 2.78
CA ARG A 102 -4.08 -16.30 1.34
C ARG A 102 -2.83 -15.48 1.04
N LEU A 103 -2.42 -14.60 1.96
CA LEU A 103 -1.35 -13.61 1.76
C LEU A 103 -0.36 -13.48 2.93
N GLY A 104 -0.60 -14.12 4.08
CA GLY A 104 0.20 -13.91 5.30
C GLY A 104 -0.04 -12.56 5.99
N ILE A 105 -1.05 -11.80 5.56
CA ILE A 105 -1.35 -10.46 6.08
C ILE A 105 -2.21 -10.52 7.33
N ILE A 106 -1.86 -9.72 8.34
CA ILE A 106 -2.76 -9.40 9.45
C ILE A 106 -3.52 -8.12 9.11
N LEU A 107 -4.84 -8.10 9.30
CA LEU A 107 -5.64 -6.88 9.20
C LEU A 107 -5.66 -6.17 10.54
N ASP A 108 -4.95 -5.04 10.61
CA ASP A 108 -4.96 -4.08 11.70
C ASP A 108 -6.28 -3.30 11.66
N LYS A 109 -7.07 -3.36 12.74
CA LYS A 109 -8.51 -3.02 12.69
C LYS A 109 -8.74 -1.62 13.25
N GLU A 110 -8.99 -0.69 12.35
CA GLU A 110 -9.34 0.69 12.69
C GLU A 110 -10.86 0.87 12.83
N ASP A 111 -11.29 1.89 13.57
CA ASP A 111 -12.70 2.31 13.61
C ASP A 111 -13.14 2.93 12.26
N GLU A 112 -14.43 2.82 11.92
CA GLU A 112 -14.99 3.28 10.64
C GLU A 112 -15.33 4.78 10.63
N MET A 113 -15.70 5.36 11.76
CA MET A 113 -15.98 6.80 11.88
C MET A 113 -14.71 7.61 12.05
N ASP A 114 -13.76 7.16 12.88
CA ASP A 114 -12.47 7.85 13.04
C ASP A 114 -11.68 7.87 11.72
N CYS A 115 -11.64 6.75 10.99
CA CYS A 115 -11.02 6.68 9.66
C CYS A 115 -11.74 7.57 8.63
N LEU A 116 -13.07 7.68 8.71
CA LEU A 116 -13.84 8.54 7.81
C LEU A 116 -13.54 10.02 8.05
N VAL A 117 -13.49 10.46 9.32
CA VAL A 117 -13.18 11.85 9.68
C VAL A 117 -11.73 12.19 9.32
N ALA A 118 -10.76 11.38 9.77
CA ALA A 118 -9.34 11.63 9.50
C ALA A 118 -9.01 11.60 7.99
N GLY A 119 -9.58 10.63 7.26
CA GLY A 119 -9.41 10.51 5.82
C GLY A 119 -10.11 11.60 5.01
N SER A 120 -11.15 12.24 5.56
CA SER A 120 -11.82 13.39 4.93
C SER A 120 -11.00 14.67 5.13
N ASN A 121 -10.54 14.94 6.35
CA ASN A 121 -9.72 16.12 6.64
C ASN A 121 -8.41 16.11 5.83
N PHE A 122 -7.74 14.94 5.72
CA PHE A 122 -6.55 14.75 4.88
C PHE A 122 -6.73 15.08 3.39
N LEU A 123 -7.97 15.14 2.88
CA LEU A 123 -8.27 15.50 1.49
C LEU A 123 -8.80 16.94 1.34
N LEU A 124 -8.90 17.70 2.43
CA LEU A 124 -9.41 19.08 2.47
C LEU A 124 -8.38 20.10 2.97
N GLU A 125 -7.27 19.64 3.57
CA GLU A 125 -6.11 20.42 4.02
C GLU A 125 -4.97 20.47 2.98
#